data_AF-A0A6C0HKI4-F1
#
_entry.id   AF-A0A6C0HKI4-F1
#
_cell.length_a   1.000
_cell.length_b   1.000
_cell.length_c   1.000
_cell.angle_alpha   90.00
_cell.angle_beta   90.00
_cell.angle_gamma   90.00
#
_symmetry.space_group_name_H-M   'P 1'
#
loop_
_entity.id
_entity.type
_entity.pdbx_description
1 polymer ?
#
loop_
_entity_poly.entity_id
_entity_poly.type
_entity_poly.pdbx_seq_one_letter_code
_entity_poly.pdbx_strand_id
1 'polypeptide(L)'
;MMMDIDSRELCKKVIKYVLEGLVVGFACMVLLKQKPDFEGCIAVALVAAATFAILDLFAPTIGVSARIGSGLGMGLGIVGGVPMA
;
A
#
# COMPACT_ATOMS: atom_id res chain seq x y z
N MET A 1 4.89 -10.53 -27.13
CA MET A 1 6.21 -9.98 -26.78
C MET A 1 6.36 -8.63 -27.49
N MET A 2 6.00 -7.54 -26.82
CA MET A 2 6.31 -6.17 -27.25
C MET A 2 6.52 -5.37 -25.97
N MET A 3 7.79 -5.05 -25.72
CA MET A 3 8.22 -4.15 -24.66
C MET A 3 8.06 -2.72 -25.17
N ASP A 4 6.83 -2.25 -25.32
CA ASP A 4 6.56 -0.82 -25.25
C ASP A 4 6.52 -0.48 -23.76
N ILE A 5 7.71 -0.20 -23.20
CA ILE A 5 7.81 0.52 -21.94
C ILE A 5 7.26 1.92 -22.24
N ASP A 6 5.94 2.06 -22.18
CA ASP A 6 5.26 3.32 -22.36
C ASP A 6 5.74 4.24 -21.21
N SER A 7 6.63 5.17 -21.54
CA SER A 7 7.29 6.02 -20.55
C SER A 7 6.27 6.84 -19.75
N ARG A 8 5.07 7.03 -20.29
CA ARG A 8 3.91 7.63 -19.62
C ARG A 8 3.31 6.71 -18.55
N GLU A 9 3.14 5.42 -18.82
CA GLU A 9 2.73 4.41 -17.82
C GLU A 9 3.74 4.32 -16.67
N LEU A 10 5.05 4.27 -16.96
CA LEU A 10 6.08 4.29 -15.91
C LEU A 10 6.05 5.58 -15.09
N CYS A 11 5.91 6.74 -15.74
CA CYS A 11 5.84 8.02 -15.05
C CYS A 11 4.63 8.09 -14.09
N LYS A 12 3.46 7.62 -14.53
CA LYS A 12 2.27 7.52 -13.67
C LYS A 12 2.50 6.61 -12.47
N LYS A 13 3.14 5.46 -12.66
CA LYS A 13 3.48 4.51 -11.59
C LYS A 13 4.45 5.12 -10.56
N VAL A 14 5.49 5.80 -11.03
CA VAL A 14 6.45 6.49 -10.14
C VAL A 14 5.76 7.55 -9.29
N ILE A 15 4.92 8.39 -9.90
CA ILE A 15 4.17 9.42 -9.18
C ILE A 15 3.24 8.77 -8.14
N LYS A 16 2.57 7.67 -8.50
CA LYS A 16 1.72 6.91 -7.59
C LYS A 16 2.47 6.41 -6.35
N TYR A 17 3.63 5.75 -6.52
CA TYR A 17 4.37 5.18 -5.37
C TYR A 17 4.96 6.25 -4.46
N VAL A 18 5.34 7.42 -5.01
CA VAL A 18 5.78 8.56 -4.19
C VAL A 18 4.63 9.10 -3.34
N LEU A 19 3.43 9.23 -3.92
CA LEU A 19 2.23 9.63 -3.17
C LEU A 19 1.84 8.60 -2.11
N GLU A 20 1.86 7.31 -2.43
CA GLU A 20 1.56 6.23 -1.49
C GLU A 20 2.58 6.21 -0.32
N GLY A 21 3.88 6.37 -0.61
CA GLY A 21 4.93 6.48 0.40
C GLY A 21 4.76 7.69 1.32
N LEU A 22 4.34 8.84 0.79
CA LEU A 22 4.04 10.04 1.58
C LEU A 22 2.85 9.83 2.52
N VAL A 23 1.79 9.15 2.06
CA VAL A 23 0.62 8.82 2.89
C VAL A 23 1.02 7.90 4.05
N VAL A 24 1.90 6.92 3.81
CA VAL A 24 2.41 6.03 4.87
C VAL A 24 3.31 6.78 5.86
N GLY A 25 4.15 7.69 5.37
CA GLY A 25 4.93 8.59 6.22
C GLY A 25 4.04 9.44 7.13
N PHE A 26 2.96 10.02 6.58
CA PHE A 26 2.00 10.78 7.38
C PHE A 26 1.28 9.90 8.42
N ALA A 27 0.88 8.69 8.04
CA ALA A 27 0.27 7.74 8.96
C ALA A 27 1.21 7.36 10.11
N CYS A 28 2.51 7.25 9.85
CA CYS A 28 3.53 7.00 10.88
C CYS A 28 3.54 8.13 11.94
N MET A 29 3.41 9.39 11.53
CA MET A 29 3.33 10.52 12.47
C MET A 29 2.03 10.54 13.29
N VAL A 30 0.90 10.12 12.69
CA VAL A 30 -0.42 10.17 13.34
C VAL A 30 -0.66 8.98 14.27
N LEU A 31 -0.18 7.78 13.90
CA LEU A 31 -0.47 6.53 14.61
C LEU A 31 0.51 6.26 15.76
N LEU A 32 1.77 6.70 15.64
CA LEU A 32 2.76 6.44 16.69
C LEU A 32 2.55 7.37 17.89
N LYS A 33 2.24 6.77 19.04
CA LYS A 33 2.12 7.46 20.34
C LYS A 33 3.45 8.01 20.86
N GLN A 34 4.57 7.42 20.47
CA GLN A 34 5.90 7.99 20.68
C GLN A 34 6.35 8.64 19.40
N LYS A 35 6.59 9.96 19.42
CA LYS A 35 7.00 10.73 18.25
C LYS A 35 8.21 10.04 17.60
N PRO A 36 8.07 9.42 16.41
CA PRO A 36 9.24 8.97 15.69
C PRO A 36 10.06 10.21 15.35
N ASP A 37 11.39 10.07 15.40
CA ASP A 37 12.27 11.13 14.94
C ASP A 37 11.93 11.46 13.48
N PHE A 38 12.07 12.73 13.08
CA PHE A 38 11.71 13.16 11.72
C PHE A 38 12.48 12.35 10.66
N GLU A 39 13.72 11.96 10.98
CA GLU A 39 14.53 11.04 10.14
C GLU A 39 13.91 9.65 10.03
N GLY A 40 13.41 9.08 11.12
CA GLY A 40 12.77 7.77 11.12
C GLY A 40 11.50 7.76 10.27
N CYS A 41 10.73 8.84 10.30
CA CYS A 41 9.53 8.97 9.51
C CYS A 41 9.82 9.05 8.00
N ILE A 42 10.89 9.76 7.62
CA ILE A 42 11.37 9.83 6.22
C ILE A 42 11.87 8.46 5.76
N ALA A 43 12.64 7.75 6.60
CA ALA A 43 13.12 6.41 6.30
C ALA A 43 11.96 5.43 6.04
N VAL A 44 10.91 5.46 6.87
CA VAL A 44 9.71 4.64 6.70
C VAL A 44 8.99 4.97 5.39
N ALA A 45 8.82 6.26 5.06
CA ALA A 45 8.19 6.67 3.81
C ALA A 45 8.96 6.16 2.57
N LEU A 46 10.29 6.21 2.61
CA LEU A 46 11.16 5.76 1.53
C LEU A 46 11.14 4.23 1.34
N VAL A 47 11.23 3.49 2.44
CA VAL A 47 11.13 2.02 2.43
C VAL A 47 9.74 1.57 2.00
N ALA A 48 8.68 2.25 2.44
CA ALA A 48 7.32 1.98 2.01
C ALA A 48 7.15 2.21 0.51
N ALA A 49 7.63 3.33 -0.04
CA ALA A 49 7.59 3.61 -1.47
C ALA A 49 8.31 2.52 -2.29
N ALA A 50 9.49 2.08 -1.84
CA ALA A 50 10.23 0.98 -2.48
C ALA A 50 9.45 -0.35 -2.42
N THR A 51 8.83 -0.64 -1.27
CA THR A 51 8.03 -1.86 -1.08
C THR A 51 6.78 -1.87 -1.96
N PHE A 52 6.06 -0.74 -2.04
CA PHE A 52 4.88 -0.59 -2.92
C PHE A 52 5.25 -0.68 -4.40
N ALA A 53 6.39 -0.12 -4.81
CA ALA A 53 6.90 -0.26 -6.18
C ALA A 53 7.20 -1.72 -6.54
N ILE A 54 7.77 -2.49 -5.60
CA ILE A 54 8.00 -3.93 -5.78
C ILE A 54 6.66 -4.68 -5.85
N LEU A 55 5.73 -4.41 -4.93
CA LEU A 55 4.43 -5.07 -4.92
C LEU A 55 3.63 -4.81 -6.20
N ASP A 56 3.64 -3.60 -6.76
CA ASP A 56 2.91 -3.30 -8.02
C ASP A 56 3.56 -4.00 -9.23
N LEU A 57 4.87 -4.29 -9.18
CA LEU A 57 5.56 -5.06 -10.23
C LEU A 57 5.24 -6.56 -10.16
N PHE A 58 5.22 -7.13 -8.96
CA PHE A 58 5.04 -8.58 -8.78
C PHE A 58 3.59 -9.00 -8.60
N ALA A 59 2.72 -8.07 -8.24
CA ALA A 59 1.41 -8.40 -7.72
C ALA A 59 0.31 -7.54 -8.36
N PRO A 60 0.16 -7.55 -9.69
CA PRO A 60 -0.99 -6.91 -10.34
C PRO A 60 -2.33 -7.47 -9.83
N THR A 61 -2.33 -8.70 -9.29
CA THR A 61 -3.55 -9.43 -8.90
C THR A 61 -3.83 -9.49 -7.39
N ILE A 62 -2.85 -9.21 -6.51
CA ILE A 62 -3.06 -9.35 -5.04
C ILE A 62 -4.12 -8.39 -4.50
N GLY A 63 -4.28 -7.22 -5.12
CA GLY A 63 -5.25 -6.21 -4.68
C GLY A 63 -6.70 -6.67 -4.86
N VAL A 64 -6.98 -7.50 -5.87
CA VAL A 64 -8.33 -8.02 -6.12
C VAL A 64 -8.69 -9.04 -5.06
N SER A 65 -7.83 -10.04 -4.84
CA SER A 65 -8.08 -11.10 -3.86
C SER A 65 -8.11 -10.57 -2.42
N ALA A 66 -7.25 -9.60 -2.07
CA ALA A 66 -7.23 -9.01 -0.73
C ALA A 66 -8.51 -8.21 -0.42
N ARG A 67 -9.02 -7.43 -1.39
CA ARG A 67 -10.30 -6.69 -1.23
C ARG A 67 -11.50 -7.63 -1.14
N ILE A 68 -11.51 -8.71 -1.92
CA ILE A 68 -12.58 -9.71 -1.86
C ILE A 68 -12.56 -10.44 -0.51
N GLY A 69 -11.38 -10.87 -0.04
CA GLY A 69 -11.23 -11.53 1.27
C GLY A 69 -11.61 -10.61 2.44
N SER A 70 -11.20 -9.34 2.40
CA SER A 70 -11.59 -8.32 3.38
C SER A 70 -13.10 -8.03 3.36
N GLY A 71 -13.70 -7.89 2.18
CA GLY A 71 -15.12 -7.62 2.03
C GLY A 71 -16.00 -8.79 2.47
N LEU A 72 -15.62 -10.01 2.11
CA LEU A 72 -16.27 -11.23 2.57
C LEU A 72 -16.12 -11.37 4.09
N GLY A 73 -14.91 -11.19 4.62
CA GLY A 73 -14.65 -11.21 6.05
C GLY A 73 -15.54 -10.24 6.80
N MET A 74 -15.55 -8.95 6.40
CA MET A 74 -16.37 -7.90 7.02
C MET A 74 -17.87 -8.22 6.94
N GLY A 75 -18.34 -8.68 5.78
CA GLY A 75 -19.74 -9.09 5.58
C GLY A 75 -20.15 -10.30 6.44
N LEU A 76 -19.26 -11.27 6.63
CA LEU A 76 -19.50 -12.43 7.49
C LEU A 76 -19.44 -12.07 8.98
N GLY A 77 -18.58 -11.11 9.36
CA GLY A 77 -18.45 -10.61 10.72
C GLY A 77 -19.71 -9.88 11.21
N ILE A 78 -20.41 -9.16 10.33
CA ILE A 78 -21.66 -8.44 10.67
C ILE A 78 -22.89 -9.35 10.73
N VAL A 79 -22.91 -10.47 10.01
CA VAL A 79 -24.05 -11.40 9.94
C VAL A 79 -23.91 -12.59 10.90
N GLY A 80 -22.82 -12.65 11.68
CA GLY A 80 -22.58 -13.70 12.67
C GLY A 80 -22.03 -15.01 12.09
N GLY A 81 -21.50 -14.99 10.86
CA GLY A 81 -20.95 -16.18 10.20
C GLY A 81 -19.55 -16.58 10.69
N VAL A 82 -18.67 -15.60 10.90
CA VAL A 82 -17.29 -15.83 11.38
C VAL A 82 -16.86 -14.66 12.29
N PRO A 83 -16.38 -14.90 13.52
CA PRO A 83 -15.90 -13.83 14.39
C PRO A 83 -14.62 -13.21 13.81
N MET A 84 -14.58 -11.89 13.71
CA MET A 84 -13.34 -11.17 13.43
C MET A 84 -12.42 -11.27 14.64
N ALA A 85 -11.26 -11.89 14.47
CA ALA A 85 -10.17 -11.83 15.45
C ALA A 85 -9.44 -10.49 15.34
#